data_AF-A0A3M7KW72-F1
#
_entry.id   AF-A0A3M7KW72-F1
#
_cell.length_a   1.000
_cell.length_b   1.000
_cell.length_c   1.000
_cell.angle_alpha   90.00
_cell.angle_beta   90.00
_cell.angle_gamma   90.00
#
_symmetry.space_group_name_H-M   'P 1'
#
loop_
_entity.id
_entity.type
_entity.pdbx_description
1 polymer ?
#
loop_
_entity_poly.entity_id
_entity_poly.type
_entity_poly.pdbx_seq_one_letter_code
_entity_poly.pdbx_strand_id
1 'polypeptide(L)'
;MLDVSSADAICSAIKMTPFEIIKGRSTRILLSVECLKTGQMACIADKNGNIGTGNKGKNNFGDYNDGNNNIGSYNKGNSNWGDRNKGTNLRCNDATGTRKVVNTCNLKGIRSSG
;
A
#
# COMPACT_ATOMS: atom_id res chain seq x y z
N MET A 1 -15.28 -15.38 0.71
CA MET A 1 -14.34 -15.94 -0.26
C MET A 1 -14.22 -14.92 -1.38
N LEU A 2 -13.12 -14.19 -1.44
CA LEU A 2 -12.88 -13.19 -2.48
C LEU A 2 -11.96 -13.85 -3.50
N ASP A 3 -12.53 -14.19 -4.64
CA ASP A 3 -11.85 -14.72 -5.82
C ASP A 3 -11.92 -13.63 -6.90
N VAL A 4 -10.78 -13.27 -7.50
CA VAL A 4 -10.69 -12.18 -8.47
C VAL A 4 -9.80 -12.62 -9.62
N SER A 5 -10.41 -12.76 -10.80
CA SER A 5 -9.72 -13.03 -12.06
C SER A 5 -9.85 -11.82 -13.00
N SER A 6 -8.76 -11.46 -13.67
CA SER A 6 -8.82 -11.00 -15.06
C SER A 6 -7.45 -11.10 -15.71
N ALA A 7 -7.44 -11.66 -16.92
CA ALA A 7 -6.28 -11.74 -17.79
C ALA A 7 -5.72 -10.35 -18.13
N ASP A 8 -4.40 -10.28 -18.25
CA ASP A 8 -3.58 -9.15 -18.71
C ASP A 8 -3.41 -7.93 -17.77
N ALA A 9 -2.55 -8.13 -16.76
CA ALA A 9 -1.61 -7.17 -16.13
C ALA A 9 -1.97 -5.66 -15.99
N ILE A 10 -3.24 -5.31 -15.87
CA ILE A 10 -3.73 -4.03 -15.36
C ILE A 10 -4.77 -4.42 -14.33
N CYS A 11 -4.61 -4.01 -13.08
CA CYS A 11 -5.60 -4.32 -12.05
C CYS A 11 -6.93 -3.64 -12.44
N SER A 12 -7.81 -4.41 -13.09
CA SER A 12 -9.10 -3.92 -13.60
C SER A 12 -9.99 -3.53 -12.43
N ALA A 13 -10.86 -2.54 -12.65
CA ALA A 13 -11.62 -1.83 -11.63
C ALA A 13 -12.16 -2.73 -10.49
N ILE A 14 -11.82 -2.39 -9.25
CA ILE A 14 -12.31 -3.09 -8.06
C ILE A 14 -13.80 -2.74 -7.87
N LYS A 15 -14.70 -3.66 -8.23
CA LYS A 15 -16.14 -3.53 -7.97
C LYS A 15 -16.43 -3.97 -6.54
N MET A 16 -16.55 -3.03 -5.62
CA MET A 16 -16.81 -3.30 -4.19
C MET A 16 -18.28 -3.64 -3.88
N THR A 17 -19.04 -4.35 -4.73
CA THR A 17 -20.48 -4.56 -4.51
C THR A 17 -20.82 -5.86 -3.76
N PRO A 18 -21.75 -5.84 -2.77
CA PRO A 18 -22.48 -4.66 -2.30
C PRO A 18 -21.58 -3.76 -1.44
N PHE A 19 -21.42 -2.51 -1.87
CA PHE A 19 -20.70 -1.50 -1.11
C PHE A 19 -21.74 -0.82 -0.24
N GLU A 20 -21.73 -1.11 1.04
CA GLU A 20 -22.63 -0.47 1.98
C GLU A 20 -21.85 0.55 2.83
N ILE A 21 -22.15 1.83 2.63
CA ILE A 21 -21.72 2.88 3.56
C ILE A 21 -22.71 2.90 4.72
N ILE A 22 -22.41 2.16 5.78
CA ILE A 22 -23.22 2.11 7.01
C ILE A 22 -23.33 3.52 7.66
N LYS A 23 -22.30 4.36 7.51
CA LYS A 23 -22.32 5.78 7.93
C LYS A 23 -21.35 6.61 7.10
N GLY A 24 -21.89 7.59 6.36
CA GLY A 24 -21.07 8.54 5.59
C GLY A 24 -20.16 9.35 6.51
N ARG A 25 -18.86 9.33 6.24
CA ARG A 25 -17.87 10.21 6.88
C ARG A 25 -17.04 10.88 5.78
N SER A 26 -16.46 12.05 6.08
CA SER A 26 -15.56 12.77 5.16
C SER A 26 -14.21 12.07 4.94
N THR A 27 -13.97 10.97 5.65
CA THR A 27 -12.73 10.21 5.59
C THR A 27 -12.59 9.48 4.26
N ARG A 28 -11.39 9.56 3.65
CA ARG A 28 -11.02 8.76 2.49
C ARG A 28 -10.34 7.48 2.94
N ILE A 29 -10.76 6.35 2.37
CA ILE A 29 -10.06 5.07 2.54
C ILE A 29 -8.92 5.04 1.53
N LEU A 30 -7.71 4.81 2.03
CA LEU A 30 -6.60 4.34 1.21
C LEU A 30 -6.53 2.83 1.45
N LEU A 31 -6.32 2.04 0.39
CA LEU A 31 -6.26 0.59 0.48
C LEU A 31 -5.05 0.12 -0.33
N SER A 32 -4.34 -0.88 0.18
CA SER A 32 -3.32 -1.60 -0.57
C SER A 32 -3.93 -2.91 -1.05
N VAL A 33 -3.74 -3.22 -2.33
CA VAL A 33 -4.19 -4.48 -2.94
C VAL A 33 -3.02 -5.27 -3.48
N GLU A 34 -3.09 -6.59 -3.35
CA GLU A 34 -2.27 -7.50 -4.12
C GLU A 34 -3.09 -7.94 -5.34
N CYS A 35 -2.54 -7.73 -6.54
CA CYS A 35 -3.17 -8.19 -7.78
C CYS A 35 -2.48 -9.50 -8.21
N LEU A 36 -3.25 -10.58 -8.29
CA LEU A 36 -2.74 -11.92 -8.62
C LEU A 36 -3.15 -12.32 -10.03
N LYS A 37 -2.28 -13.05 -10.72
CA LYS A 37 -2.67 -13.76 -11.95
C LYS A 37 -3.60 -14.92 -11.59
N THR A 38 -4.48 -15.30 -12.52
CA THR A 38 -5.32 -16.50 -12.34
C THR A 38 -4.47 -17.71 -11.99
N GLY A 39 -4.83 -18.42 -10.92
CA GLY A 39 -4.12 -19.59 -10.41
C GLY A 39 -2.88 -19.28 -9.57
N GLN A 40 -2.49 -18.00 -9.43
CA GLN A 40 -1.40 -17.61 -8.53
C GLN A 40 -1.89 -17.56 -7.08
N MET A 41 -1.11 -18.13 -6.17
CA MET A 41 -1.37 -18.01 -4.74
C MET A 41 -1.02 -16.60 -4.24
N ALA A 42 -1.82 -16.10 -3.29
CA ALA A 42 -1.53 -14.86 -2.59
C ALA A 42 -0.20 -14.92 -1.84
N CYS A 43 0.47 -13.78 -1.71
CA CYS A 43 1.64 -13.68 -0.87
C CYS A 43 1.26 -13.97 0.59
N ILE A 44 1.97 -14.93 1.18
CA ILE A 44 1.85 -15.26 2.59
C ILE A 44 2.90 -14.45 3.33
N ALA A 45 2.51 -13.91 4.49
CA ALA A 45 3.43 -13.18 5.33
C ALA A 45 4.60 -14.07 5.79
N ASP A 46 5.81 -13.53 5.77
CA ASP A 46 6.97 -14.19 6.39
C ASP A 46 6.85 -14.21 7.93
N LYS A 47 7.84 -14.81 8.61
CA LYS A 47 7.88 -14.88 10.09
C LYS A 47 7.87 -13.51 10.79
N ASN A 48 8.19 -12.44 10.06
CA ASN A 48 8.24 -11.07 10.54
C ASN A 48 6.98 -10.28 10.11
N GLY A 49 5.99 -10.92 9.50
CA GLY A 49 4.76 -10.30 9.04
C GLY A 49 4.89 -9.55 7.72
N ASN A 50 6.00 -9.71 6.98
CA ASN A 50 6.18 -9.03 5.69
C ASN A 50 5.47 -9.77 4.56
N ILE A 51 4.73 -9.04 3.74
CA ILE A 51 4.05 -9.52 2.53
C ILE A 51 4.69 -8.82 1.33
N GLY A 52 5.22 -9.60 0.39
CA GLY A 52 6.00 -9.12 -0.77
C GLY A 52 7.48 -9.49 -0.67
N THR A 53 8.30 -8.98 -1.59
CA THR A 53 9.68 -9.41 -1.81
C THR A 53 10.70 -8.38 -1.31
N GLY A 54 11.81 -8.83 -0.75
CA GLY A 54 12.96 -7.96 -0.48
C GLY A 54 12.80 -6.98 0.70
N ASN A 55 11.76 -7.15 1.51
CA ASN A 55 11.55 -6.33 2.70
C ASN A 55 12.59 -6.65 3.80
N LYS A 56 13.08 -5.61 4.46
CA LYS A 56 13.94 -5.69 5.66
C LYS A 56 13.22 -5.04 6.82
N GLY A 57 13.03 -5.80 7.91
CA GLY A 57 12.27 -5.37 9.09
C GLY A 57 10.99 -6.18 9.26
N LYS A 58 9.92 -5.56 9.78
CA LYS A 58 8.67 -6.23 10.16
C LYS A 58 7.43 -5.56 9.58
N ASN A 59 6.40 -6.36 9.32
CA ASN A 59 5.05 -5.94 8.94
C ASN A 59 4.99 -5.01 7.71
N ASN A 60 5.89 -5.18 6.74
CA ASN A 60 5.82 -4.41 5.49
C ASN A 60 4.86 -5.09 4.49
N PHE A 61 4.14 -4.28 3.72
CA PHE A 61 3.30 -4.73 2.61
C PHE A 61 3.79 -4.07 1.32
N GLY A 62 4.16 -4.87 0.32
CA GLY A 62 4.79 -4.42 -0.92
C GLY A 62 6.26 -4.84 -0.98
N ASP A 63 7.07 -4.17 -1.81
CA ASP A 63 8.40 -4.69 -2.15
C ASP A 63 9.54 -3.76 -1.74
N TYR A 64 10.68 -4.35 -1.36
CA TYR A 64 11.95 -3.65 -1.12
C TYR A 64 11.89 -2.52 -0.08
N ASN A 65 11.04 -2.64 0.94
CA ASN A 65 11.02 -1.69 2.05
C ASN A 65 12.15 -1.99 3.06
N ASP A 66 12.76 -0.94 3.61
CA ASP A 66 13.79 -1.01 4.65
C ASP A 66 13.31 -0.27 5.91
N GLY A 67 12.84 -1.04 6.90
CA GLY A 67 12.24 -0.57 8.13
C GLY A 67 10.94 -1.33 8.45
N ASN A 68 10.03 -0.74 9.22
CA ASN A 68 8.84 -1.45 9.72
C ASN A 68 7.53 -0.76 9.34
N ASN A 69 6.49 -1.56 9.17
CA ASN A 69 5.11 -1.14 8.93
C ASN A 69 4.92 -0.25 7.68
N ASN A 70 5.76 -0.40 6.65
CA ASN A 70 5.60 0.34 5.40
C ASN A 70 4.59 -0.34 4.47
N ILE A 71 3.87 0.47 3.69
CA ILE A 71 2.93 0.04 2.66
C ILE A 71 3.33 0.69 1.33
N GLY A 72 3.57 -0.12 0.31
CA GLY A 72 4.11 0.32 -0.98
C GLY A 72 5.53 -0.21 -1.19
N SER A 73 6.32 0.46 -2.02
CA SER A 73 7.61 -0.06 -2.45
C SER A 73 8.77 0.91 -2.23
N TYR A 74 9.95 0.36 -1.96
CA TYR A 74 11.21 1.12 -1.81
C TYR A 74 11.21 2.19 -0.70
N ASN A 75 10.37 2.06 0.34
CA ASN A 75 10.40 2.98 1.47
C ASN A 75 11.60 2.69 2.38
N LYS A 76 12.21 3.74 2.92
CA LYS A 76 13.24 3.67 3.96
C LYS A 76 12.76 4.38 5.21
N GLY A 77 12.76 3.69 6.34
CA GLY A 77 12.22 4.17 7.62
C GLY A 77 10.90 3.47 7.99
N ASN A 78 10.05 4.11 8.79
CA ASN A 78 8.91 3.41 9.42
C ASN A 78 7.56 4.04 9.10
N SER A 79 6.54 3.19 8.97
CA SER A 79 5.13 3.58 8.85
C SER A 79 4.82 4.47 7.63
N ASN A 80 5.59 4.33 6.55
CA ASN A 80 5.34 5.09 5.32
C ASN A 80 4.30 4.40 4.45
N TRP A 81 3.48 5.19 3.74
CA TRP A 81 2.52 4.73 2.76
C TRP A 81 2.73 5.44 1.42
N GLY A 82 2.99 4.66 0.39
CA GLY A 82 3.31 5.08 -0.97
C GLY A 82 4.71 4.57 -1.32
N ASP A 83 5.32 5.16 -2.34
CA ASP A 83 6.56 4.63 -2.89
C ASP A 83 7.75 5.56 -2.66
N ARG A 84 8.94 4.97 -2.48
CA ARG A 84 10.23 5.67 -2.43
C ARG A 84 10.34 6.75 -1.34
N ASN A 85 9.59 6.62 -0.25
CA ASN A 85 9.71 7.56 0.87
C ASN A 85 10.96 7.31 1.71
N LYS A 86 11.53 8.35 2.31
CA LYS A 86 12.67 8.28 3.23
C LYS A 86 12.35 9.01 4.53
N GLY A 87 11.88 8.28 5.54
CA GLY A 87 11.60 8.84 6.86
C GLY A 87 10.46 8.12 7.58
N THR A 88 9.59 8.88 8.25
CA THR A 88 8.60 8.30 9.17
C THR A 88 7.20 8.87 8.98
N ASN A 89 6.21 7.98 8.91
CA ASN A 89 4.79 8.29 8.86
C ASN A 89 4.35 9.11 7.63
N LEU A 90 5.11 9.03 6.53
CA LEU A 90 4.80 9.72 5.27
C LEU A 90 3.63 9.03 4.56
N ARG A 91 2.77 9.79 3.88
CA ARG A 91 1.65 9.27 3.08
C ARG A 91 1.65 9.93 1.70
N CYS A 92 2.64 9.58 0.90
CA CYS A 92 3.01 10.20 -0.38
C CYS A 92 3.87 9.23 -1.18
N ASN A 93 4.18 9.61 -2.43
CA ASN A 93 5.36 9.09 -3.11
C ASN A 93 6.52 10.09 -2.97
N ASP A 94 7.75 9.58 -3.00
CA ASP A 94 8.99 10.38 -3.16
C ASP A 94 9.23 11.45 -2.07
N ALA A 95 8.68 11.27 -0.86
CA ALA A 95 8.85 12.24 0.23
C ALA A 95 10.03 11.89 1.15
N THR A 96 10.59 12.91 1.82
CA THR A 96 11.66 12.74 2.80
C THR A 96 11.33 13.47 4.11
N GLY A 97 11.68 12.86 5.25
CA GLY A 97 11.54 13.43 6.59
C GLY A 97 10.44 12.78 7.43
N THR A 98 9.99 13.48 8.46
CA THR A 98 8.92 13.00 9.35
C THR A 98 7.65 13.77 9.04
N ARG A 99 6.50 13.08 9.00
CA ARG A 99 5.21 13.75 8.89
C ARG A 99 4.94 14.60 10.14
N LYS A 100 5.17 15.90 10.02
CA LYS A 100 4.90 16.90 11.08
C LYS A 100 3.47 17.43 11.05
N VAL A 101 2.78 17.34 9.91
CA VAL A 101 1.41 17.84 9.71
C VAL A 101 0.59 16.89 8.86
N VAL A 102 -0.73 16.85 9.11
CA VAL A 102 -1.67 15.94 8.43
C VAL A 102 -1.69 16.17 6.91
N ASN A 103 -1.28 17.37 6.45
CA ASN A 103 -1.32 17.83 5.06
C ASN A 103 0.04 17.90 4.35
N THR A 104 1.12 17.29 4.89
CA THR A 104 2.42 17.27 4.19
C THR A 104 2.32 16.72 2.76
N CYS A 105 1.36 15.82 2.52
CA CYS A 105 1.07 15.24 1.22
C CYS A 105 -0.44 15.20 1.01
N ASN A 106 -0.90 15.65 -0.16
CA ASN A 106 -2.31 15.57 -0.55
C ASN A 106 -2.57 14.28 -1.34
N LEU A 107 -3.84 13.94 -1.55
CA LEU A 107 -4.23 12.72 -2.29
C LEU A 107 -3.61 12.67 -3.70
N LYS A 108 -3.38 13.84 -4.33
CA LYS A 108 -2.73 13.92 -5.64
C LYS A 108 -1.30 13.38 -5.57
N GLY A 109 -0.57 13.65 -4.50
CA GLY A 109 0.79 13.14 -4.27
C GLY A 109 0.89 11.61 -4.17
N ILE A 110 -0.17 10.92 -3.75
CA ILE A 110 -0.25 9.43 -3.78
C ILE A 110 -0.70 8.94 -5.16
N ARG A 111 -1.64 9.63 -5.80
CA ARG A 111 -2.20 9.25 -7.11
C ARG A 111 -1.26 9.50 -8.28
N SER A 112 -0.21 10.29 -8.07
CA SER A 112 0.83 10.54 -9.06
C SER A 112 1.85 9.42 -8.97
N SER A 113 1.54 8.28 -9.58
CA SER A 113 2.56 7.29 -9.93
C SER A 113 3.32 7.86 -11.14
N GLY A 114 4.61 8.10 -10.97
CA GLY A 114 5.55 8.26 -12.09
C GLY A 114 5.89 6.90 -12.67
#